data_AF-A0A496BL72-F1
#
_entry.id   AF-A0A496BL72-F1
#
_cell.length_a   1.000
_cell.length_b   1.000
_cell.length_c   1.000
_cell.angle_alpha   90.00
_cell.angle_beta   90.00
_cell.angle_gamma   90.00
#
_symmetry.space_group_name_H-M   'P 1'
#
loop_
_entity.id
_entity.type
_entity.pdbx_description
1 polymer ?
#
loop_
_entity_poly.entity_id
_entity_poly.type
_entity_poly.pdbx_seq_one_letter_code
_entity_poly.pdbx_strand_id
1 'polypeptide(L)'
;MEGIFKEEEAFKALKVAVQKNPGDVKANAGLALIYIKRGKFELGKPLFDKVTKQDTKNTTGLLPELYVNFGLHYGNSAAGDNAQDYFQKAEAFFQKVIDTYPDSKFYEDAQYYLGITYAIQEKSELAIATLEKLTDAKNEEIREQTAILLERLK
;
A
#
# COMPACT_ATOMS: atom_id res chain seq x y z
N MET A 1 8.66 -14.37 19.05
CA MET A 1 7.40 -14.51 19.84
C MET A 1 6.92 -13.20 20.43
N GLU A 2 7.79 -12.35 21.00
CA GLU A 2 7.40 -11.09 21.65
C GLU A 2 6.67 -10.08 20.72
N GLY A 3 7.07 -9.99 19.44
CA GLY A 3 6.42 -9.10 18.47
C GLY A 3 4.96 -9.48 18.13
N ILE A 4 4.66 -10.78 18.05
CA ILE A 4 3.31 -11.29 17.77
C ILE A 4 2.37 -10.96 18.93
N PHE A 5 2.86 -11.09 20.16
CA PHE A 5 2.10 -10.75 21.36
C PHE A 5 1.75 -9.26 21.42
N LYS A 6 2.73 -8.38 21.13
CA LYS A 6 2.51 -6.93 21.08
C LYS A 6 1.51 -6.51 20.00
N GLU A 7 1.53 -7.15 18.83
CA GLU A 7 0.55 -6.88 17.77
C GLU A 7 -0.87 -7.29 18.17
N GLU A 8 -1.04 -8.44 18.84
CA GLU A 8 -2.35 -8.90 19.31
C GLU A 8 -2.93 -8.01 20.41
N GLU A 9 -2.11 -7.52 21.34
CA GLU A 9 -2.54 -6.54 22.34
C GLU A 9 -2.94 -5.22 21.68
N ALA A 10 -2.13 -4.73 20.75
CA ALA A 10 -2.46 -3.53 19.98
C ALA A 10 -3.78 -3.70 19.21
N PHE A 11 -3.98 -4.85 18.56
CA PHE A 11 -5.22 -5.17 17.85
C PHE A 11 -6.44 -5.11 18.77
N LYS A 12 -6.38 -5.73 19.96
CA LYS A 12 -7.46 -5.67 20.95
C LYS A 12 -7.73 -4.25 21.42
N ALA A 13 -6.69 -3.48 21.73
CA ALA A 13 -6.81 -2.10 22.18
C ALA A 13 -7.44 -1.20 21.10
N LEU A 14 -7.00 -1.34 19.85
CA LEU A 14 -7.55 -0.59 18.70
C LEU A 14 -9.02 -0.91 18.47
N LYS A 15 -9.43 -2.19 18.58
CA LYS A 15 -10.86 -2.55 18.50
C LYS A 15 -11.69 -1.88 19.59
N VAL A 16 -11.21 -1.86 20.83
CA VAL A 16 -11.89 -1.17 21.95
C VAL A 16 -11.95 0.34 21.71
N ALA A 17 -10.88 0.95 21.20
CA ALA A 17 -10.83 2.37 20.89
C ALA A 17 -11.85 2.74 19.79
N VAL A 18 -11.93 1.97 18.69
CA VAL A 18 -12.92 2.19 17.63
C VAL A 18 -14.35 1.95 18.12
N GLN A 19 -14.58 1.00 19.05
CA GLN A 19 -15.89 0.80 19.66
C GLN A 19 -16.31 1.99 20.53
N LYS A 20 -15.39 2.53 21.35
CA LYS A 20 -15.66 3.68 22.22
C LYS A 20 -15.80 4.98 21.44
N ASN A 21 -15.00 5.14 20.39
CA ASN A 21 -15.02 6.30 19.51
C ASN A 21 -14.88 5.85 18.04
N PRO A 22 -16.00 5.65 17.33
CA PRO A 22 -15.98 5.22 15.92
C PRO A 22 -15.29 6.19 14.96
N GLY A 23 -15.08 7.45 15.38
CA GLY A 23 -14.38 8.49 14.63
C GLY A 23 -12.92 8.70 15.04
N ASP A 24 -12.34 7.85 15.90
CA ASP A 24 -10.93 7.92 16.25
C ASP A 24 -10.07 7.53 15.03
N VAL A 25 -9.55 8.54 14.34
CA VAL A 25 -8.80 8.40 13.10
C VAL A 25 -7.56 7.53 13.29
N LYS A 26 -6.84 7.68 14.40
CA LYS A 26 -5.62 6.91 14.68
C LYS A 26 -5.96 5.45 14.94
N ALA A 27 -7.03 5.18 15.71
CA ALA A 27 -7.48 3.83 15.97
C ALA A 27 -7.99 3.14 14.70
N ASN A 28 -8.78 3.86 13.88
CA ASN A 28 -9.23 3.35 12.59
C ASN A 28 -8.04 3.04 11.66
N ALA A 29 -7.04 3.92 11.58
CA ALA A 29 -5.86 3.72 10.73
C ALA A 29 -5.02 2.51 11.15
N GLY A 30 -4.71 2.39 12.46
CA GLY A 30 -3.99 1.23 12.97
C GLY A 30 -4.76 -0.07 12.78
N LEU A 31 -6.07 -0.06 13.02
CA LEU A 31 -6.91 -1.25 12.88
C LEU A 31 -7.08 -1.66 11.40
N ALA A 32 -7.24 -0.69 10.49
CA ALA A 32 -7.26 -0.92 9.05
C ALA A 32 -5.97 -1.58 8.57
N LEU A 33 -4.81 -1.09 9.07
CA LEU A 33 -3.49 -1.61 8.72
C LEU A 33 -3.33 -3.08 9.17
N ILE A 34 -3.76 -3.42 10.38
CA ILE A 34 -3.71 -4.80 10.86
C ILE A 34 -4.64 -5.70 10.02
N TYR A 35 -5.86 -5.23 9.72
CA TYR A 35 -6.80 -6.02 8.92
C TYR A 35 -6.28 -6.28 7.50
N ILE A 36 -5.73 -5.28 6.81
CA ILE A 36 -5.21 -5.46 5.45
C ILE A 36 -4.00 -6.40 5.43
N LYS A 37 -3.07 -6.28 6.39
CA LYS A 37 -1.92 -7.20 6.52
C LYS A 37 -2.32 -8.64 6.81
N ARG A 38 -3.48 -8.85 7.46
CA ARG A 38 -4.05 -10.18 7.72
C ARG A 38 -4.94 -10.69 6.58
N GLY A 39 -4.98 -10.01 5.44
CA GLY A 39 -5.84 -10.35 4.31
C GLY A 39 -7.33 -10.15 4.56
N LYS A 40 -7.72 -9.52 5.69
CA LYS A 40 -9.12 -9.25 6.04
C LYS A 40 -9.58 -7.94 5.41
N PHE A 41 -9.54 -7.89 4.08
CA PHE A 41 -9.81 -6.69 3.29
C PHE A 41 -11.17 -6.07 3.62
N GLU A 42 -12.23 -6.88 3.66
CA GLU A 42 -13.61 -6.45 3.94
C GLU A 42 -13.77 -5.74 5.30
N LEU A 43 -12.94 -6.11 6.29
CA LEU A 43 -12.94 -5.45 7.60
C LEU A 43 -12.08 -4.18 7.62
N GLY A 44 -10.98 -4.17 6.86
CA GLY A 44 -10.06 -3.03 6.78
C GLY A 44 -10.62 -1.88 5.93
N LYS A 45 -11.27 -2.17 4.80
CA LYS A 45 -11.74 -1.18 3.82
C LYS A 45 -12.65 -0.09 4.42
N PRO A 46 -13.71 -0.41 5.20
CA PRO A 46 -14.55 0.64 5.78
C PRO A 46 -13.81 1.51 6.79
N LEU A 47 -12.80 0.99 7.47
CA LEU A 47 -11.95 1.76 8.39
C LEU A 47 -11.01 2.68 7.61
N PHE A 48 -10.37 2.15 6.57
CA PHE A 48 -9.55 2.93 5.65
C PHE A 48 -10.34 4.08 5.02
N ASP A 49 -11.58 3.84 4.58
CA ASP A 49 -12.45 4.86 4.00
C ASP A 49 -12.84 5.97 4.99
N LYS A 50 -12.92 5.67 6.29
CA LYS A 50 -13.07 6.71 7.31
C LYS A 50 -11.79 7.52 7.45
N VAL A 51 -10.63 6.85 7.50
CA VAL A 51 -9.33 7.49 7.65
C VAL A 51 -9.06 8.44 6.49
N THR A 52 -9.31 8.06 5.24
CA THR A 52 -9.07 8.94 4.08
C THR A 52 -9.99 10.16 4.04
N LYS A 53 -11.20 10.06 4.62
CA LYS A 53 -12.12 11.19 4.77
C LYS A 53 -11.75 12.14 5.91
N GLN A 54 -11.15 11.62 6.98
CA GLN A 54 -10.88 12.38 8.21
C GLN A 54 -9.43 12.87 8.31
N ASP A 55 -8.47 12.06 7.87
CA ASP A 55 -7.03 12.33 7.95
C ASP A 55 -6.46 12.95 6.67
N THR A 56 -7.13 13.96 6.12
CA THR A 56 -6.76 14.54 4.80
C THR A 56 -5.33 15.08 4.73
N LYS A 57 -4.68 15.32 5.88
CA LYS A 57 -3.30 15.82 6.01
C LYS A 57 -2.31 14.76 6.50
N ASN A 58 -2.70 13.49 6.58
CA ASN A 58 -1.87 12.39 7.09
C ASN A 58 -1.25 12.68 8.46
N THR A 59 -2.04 13.26 9.38
CA THR A 59 -1.63 13.53 10.76
C THR A 59 -1.30 12.25 11.53
N THR A 60 -1.86 11.11 11.14
CA THR A 60 -1.49 9.80 11.72
C THR A 60 -0.13 9.29 11.25
N GLY A 61 0.36 9.76 10.09
CA GLY A 61 1.54 9.24 9.41
C GLY A 61 1.33 7.87 8.73
N LEU A 62 0.13 7.28 8.81
CA LEU A 62 -0.13 5.90 8.36
C LEU A 62 -0.71 5.81 6.95
N LEU A 63 -1.14 6.93 6.34
CA LEU A 63 -1.76 6.88 5.02
C LEU A 63 -0.86 6.30 3.93
N PRO A 64 0.44 6.65 3.80
CA PRO A 64 1.30 6.06 2.77
C PRO A 64 1.37 4.53 2.87
N GLU A 65 1.51 4.00 4.08
CA GLU A 65 1.54 2.55 4.33
C GLU A 65 0.22 1.89 3.98
N LEU A 66 -0.90 2.51 4.39
CA LEU A 66 -2.23 2.01 4.08
C LEU A 66 -2.46 2.00 2.56
N TYR A 67 -2.11 3.07 1.86
CA TYR A 67 -2.25 3.14 0.41
C TYR A 67 -1.45 2.03 -0.29
N VAL A 68 -0.18 1.81 0.09
CA VAL A 68 0.63 0.70 -0.46
C VAL A 68 0.00 -0.66 -0.17
N ASN A 69 -0.41 -0.95 1.06
CA ASN A 69 -0.97 -2.26 1.41
C ASN A 69 -2.32 -2.54 0.71
N PHE A 70 -3.17 -1.52 0.58
CA PHE A 70 -4.42 -1.67 -0.19
C PHE A 70 -4.15 -1.78 -1.70
N GLY A 71 -3.18 -1.05 -2.24
CA GLY A 71 -2.75 -1.16 -3.63
C GLY A 71 -2.24 -2.56 -3.95
N LEU A 72 -1.39 -3.12 -3.08
CA LEU A 72 -0.91 -4.50 -3.18
C LEU A 72 -2.04 -5.52 -3.15
N HIS A 73 -3.02 -5.35 -2.26
CA HIS A 73 -4.18 -6.23 -2.23
C HIS A 73 -4.94 -6.21 -3.56
N TYR A 74 -5.17 -5.02 -4.13
CA TYR A 74 -5.84 -4.90 -5.43
C TYR A 74 -5.02 -5.54 -6.55
N GLY A 75 -3.70 -5.29 -6.62
CA GLY A 75 -2.83 -5.87 -7.64
C GLY A 75 -2.78 -7.40 -7.57
N ASN A 76 -2.67 -7.95 -6.36
CA ASN A 76 -2.65 -9.41 -6.14
C ASN A 76 -4.01 -10.08 -6.37
N SER A 77 -5.11 -9.32 -6.27
CA SER A 77 -6.47 -9.86 -6.49
C SER A 77 -6.95 -9.71 -7.93
N ALA A 78 -6.14 -9.10 -8.81
CA ALA A 78 -6.48 -8.91 -10.21
C ALA A 78 -6.48 -10.27 -10.94
N ALA A 79 -7.66 -10.78 -11.31
CA ALA A 79 -7.78 -12.07 -11.99
C ALA A 79 -9.07 -12.15 -12.84
N GLY A 80 -9.00 -12.85 -13.98
CA GLY A 80 -10.15 -13.02 -14.87
C GLY A 80 -10.69 -11.69 -15.41
N ASP A 81 -12.00 -11.62 -15.62
CA ASP A 81 -12.65 -10.50 -16.31
C ASP A 81 -12.54 -9.16 -15.56
N ASN A 82 -12.29 -9.16 -14.25
CA ASN A 82 -12.18 -7.95 -13.44
C ASN A 82 -10.71 -7.48 -13.26
N ALA A 83 -9.74 -8.18 -13.84
CA ALA A 83 -8.32 -7.91 -13.60
C ALA A 83 -7.95 -6.44 -13.90
N GLN A 84 -8.48 -5.89 -15.00
CA GLN A 84 -8.20 -4.50 -15.39
C GLN A 84 -8.68 -3.48 -14.35
N ASP A 85 -9.86 -3.67 -13.76
CA ASP A 85 -10.39 -2.78 -12.73
C ASP A 85 -9.56 -2.83 -11.45
N TYR A 86 -9.08 -4.02 -11.10
CA TYR A 86 -8.24 -4.24 -9.93
C TYR A 86 -6.85 -3.61 -10.13
N PHE A 87 -6.27 -3.77 -11.32
CA PHE A 87 -5.03 -3.09 -11.67
C PHE A 87 -5.17 -1.57 -11.65
N GLN A 88 -6.25 -1.01 -12.20
CA GLN A 88 -6.50 0.44 -12.14
C GLN A 88 -6.60 0.95 -10.71
N LYS A 89 -7.23 0.17 -9.81
CA LYS A 89 -7.22 0.49 -8.37
C LYS A 89 -5.80 0.45 -7.83
N ALA A 90 -5.05 -0.64 -8.03
CA ALA A 90 -3.68 -0.75 -7.56
C ALA A 90 -2.82 0.44 -8.01
N GLU A 91 -2.86 0.78 -9.31
CA GLU A 91 -2.19 1.95 -9.88
C GLU A 91 -2.57 3.24 -9.14
N ALA A 92 -3.87 3.51 -8.96
CA ALA A 92 -4.35 4.71 -8.28
C ALA A 92 -3.87 4.79 -6.82
N PHE A 93 -3.80 3.65 -6.13
CA PHE A 93 -3.31 3.57 -4.76
C PHE A 93 -1.81 3.87 -4.67
N PHE A 94 -0.99 3.32 -5.56
CA PHE A 94 0.45 3.62 -5.59
C PHE A 94 0.74 5.04 -6.04
N GLN A 95 0.06 5.52 -7.08
CA GLN A 95 0.18 6.90 -7.56
C GLN A 95 -0.18 7.91 -6.47
N LYS A 96 -1.17 7.59 -5.63
CA LYS A 96 -1.53 8.44 -4.49
C LYS A 96 -0.36 8.66 -3.53
N VAL A 97 0.48 7.66 -3.32
CA VAL A 97 1.68 7.76 -2.48
C VAL A 97 2.75 8.61 -3.15
N ILE A 98 2.99 8.35 -4.44
CA ILE A 98 3.99 9.08 -5.23
C ILE A 98 3.67 10.57 -5.28
N ASP A 99 2.41 10.93 -5.52
CA ASP A 99 2.00 12.31 -5.72
C ASP A 99 1.87 13.08 -4.40
N THR A 100 1.42 12.41 -3.33
CA THR A 100 1.02 13.10 -2.09
C THR A 100 2.06 12.95 -0.98
N TYR A 101 2.89 11.90 -1.00
CA TYR A 101 3.81 11.56 0.09
C TYR A 101 5.23 11.27 -0.42
N PRO A 102 5.88 12.18 -1.16
CA PRO A 102 7.21 11.95 -1.73
C PRO A 102 8.31 11.72 -0.69
N ASP A 103 8.14 12.27 0.53
CA ASP A 103 9.10 12.10 1.62
C ASP A 103 8.83 10.86 2.49
N SER A 104 7.79 10.08 2.17
CA SER A 104 7.47 8.87 2.90
C SER A 104 8.51 7.78 2.65
N LYS A 105 8.81 6.97 3.68
CA LYS A 105 9.62 5.75 3.50
C LYS A 105 9.02 4.75 2.50
N PHE A 106 7.71 4.86 2.21
CA PHE A 106 6.98 4.04 1.25
C PHE A 106 6.98 4.61 -0.19
N TYR A 107 7.67 5.72 -0.43
CA TYR A 107 7.73 6.35 -1.75
C TYR A 107 8.40 5.45 -2.80
N GLU A 108 9.50 4.79 -2.42
CA GLU A 108 10.20 3.85 -3.30
C GLU A 108 9.38 2.56 -3.49
N ASP A 109 8.76 2.03 -2.43
CA ASP A 109 7.85 0.87 -2.52
C ASP A 109 6.68 1.15 -3.49
N ALA A 110 6.07 2.33 -3.41
CA ALA A 110 4.95 2.68 -4.27
C ALA A 110 5.35 2.73 -5.75
N GLN A 111 6.50 3.32 -6.07
CA GLN A 111 7.03 3.31 -7.45
C GLN A 111 7.36 1.90 -7.90
N TYR A 112 7.97 1.09 -7.04
CA TYR A 112 8.37 -0.27 -7.36
C TYR A 112 7.14 -1.13 -7.70
N TYR A 113 6.12 -1.11 -6.84
CA TYR A 113 4.89 -1.86 -7.08
C TYR A 113 4.07 -1.30 -8.24
N LEU A 114 4.13 0.00 -8.52
CA LEU A 114 3.53 0.57 -9.73
C LEU A 114 4.22 0.04 -11.00
N GLY A 115 5.56 0.00 -11.00
CA GLY A 115 6.35 -0.58 -12.09
C GLY A 115 6.01 -2.05 -12.34
N ILE A 116 5.93 -2.86 -11.28
CA ILE A 116 5.47 -4.26 -11.36
C ILE A 116 4.04 -4.34 -11.90
N THR A 117 3.14 -3.49 -11.42
CA THR A 117 1.74 -3.46 -11.86
C THR A 117 1.64 -3.16 -13.35
N TYR A 118 2.48 -2.27 -13.88
CA TYR A 118 2.57 -2.02 -15.32
C TYR A 118 3.19 -3.20 -16.08
N ALA A 119 4.24 -3.84 -15.54
CA ALA A 119 4.86 -5.00 -16.17
C ALA A 119 3.88 -6.17 -16.33
N ILE A 120 3.08 -6.45 -15.28
CA ILE A 120 2.06 -7.52 -15.31
C ILE A 120 0.97 -7.22 -16.35
N GLN A 121 0.65 -5.95 -16.59
CA GLN A 121 -0.30 -5.51 -17.61
C GLN A 121 0.31 -5.38 -19.01
N GLU A 122 1.54 -5.85 -19.21
CA GLU A 122 2.29 -5.75 -20.48
C GLU A 122 2.48 -4.30 -20.97
N LYS A 123 2.36 -3.32 -20.06
CA LYS A 123 2.63 -1.91 -20.31
C LYS A 123 4.13 -1.63 -20.17
N SER A 124 4.95 -2.28 -20.99
CA SER A 124 6.41 -2.32 -20.84
C SER A 124 7.06 -0.94 -20.80
N GLU A 125 6.64 -0.01 -21.65
CA GLU A 125 7.18 1.36 -21.66
C GLU A 125 6.96 2.08 -20.31
N LEU A 126 5.75 1.95 -19.73
CA LEU A 126 5.43 2.55 -18.43
C LEU A 126 6.16 1.83 -17.29
N ALA A 127 6.28 0.51 -17.37
CA ALA A 127 7.02 -0.29 -16.39
C ALA A 127 8.49 0.15 -16.35
N ILE A 128 9.16 0.20 -17.51
CA ILE A 128 10.56 0.63 -17.64
C ILE A 128 10.72 2.06 -17.12
N ALA A 129 9.92 3.02 -17.61
CA ALA A 129 10.03 4.41 -17.21
C ALA A 129 9.80 4.64 -15.71
N THR A 130 9.01 3.77 -15.06
CA THR A 130 8.79 3.83 -13.60
C THR A 130 9.95 3.20 -12.84
N LEU A 131 10.42 2.02 -13.27
CA LEU A 131 11.49 1.27 -12.63
C LEU A 131 12.86 1.92 -12.79
N GLU A 132 13.14 2.61 -13.91
CA GLU A 132 14.40 3.35 -14.11
C GLU A 132 14.66 4.42 -13.04
N LYS A 133 13.60 4.96 -12.42
CA LYS A 133 13.72 5.93 -11.32
C LYS A 133 14.26 5.31 -10.03
N LEU A 134 14.30 3.98 -9.95
CA LEU A 134 14.67 3.22 -8.76
C LEU A 134 16.05 2.57 -8.87
N THR A 135 16.83 2.82 -9.93
CA THR A 135 18.21 2.31 -10.05
C THR A 135 19.10 2.81 -8.92
N ASP A 136 18.82 4.01 -8.42
CA ASP A 136 19.52 4.65 -7.29
C ASP A 136 18.66 4.74 -6.03
N ALA A 137 17.61 3.92 -5.91
CA ALA A 137 16.73 3.89 -4.72
C ALA A 137 17.53 3.70 -3.43
N LYS A 138 17.12 4.29 -2.30
CA LYS A 138 17.83 4.13 -1.03
C LYS A 138 17.70 2.72 -0.47
N ASN A 139 16.55 2.09 -0.66
CA ASN A 139 16.33 0.70 -0.31
C ASN A 139 17.11 -0.23 -1.25
N GLU A 140 18.09 -0.94 -0.71
CA GLU A 140 18.97 -1.86 -1.44
C GLU A 140 18.20 -3.01 -2.11
N GLU A 141 17.23 -3.59 -1.41
CA GLU A 141 16.40 -4.66 -1.98
C GLU A 141 15.62 -4.15 -3.19
N ILE A 142 15.06 -2.94 -3.12
CA ILE A 142 14.34 -2.33 -4.24
C ILE A 142 15.29 -2.07 -5.41
N ARG A 143 16.51 -1.55 -5.18
CA ARG A 143 17.49 -1.34 -6.25
C ARG A 143 17.82 -2.65 -6.97
N GLU A 144 18.15 -3.70 -6.21
CA GLU A 144 18.53 -5.00 -6.76
C GLU A 144 17.40 -5.64 -7.57
N GLN A 145 16.19 -5.66 -6.99
CA GLN A 145 15.02 -6.24 -7.68
C GLN A 145 14.64 -5.43 -8.92
N THR A 146 14.75 -4.10 -8.86
CA THR A 146 14.52 -3.21 -10.01
C THR A 146 15.48 -3.52 -11.15
N ALA A 147 16.78 -3.67 -10.87
CA ALA A 147 17.77 -4.00 -11.90
C ALA A 147 17.43 -5.32 -12.61
N ILE A 148 17.08 -6.35 -11.85
CA ILE A 148 16.66 -7.66 -12.39
C ILE A 148 15.41 -7.53 -13.26
N LEU A 149 14.41 -6.75 -12.83
CA LEU A 149 13.18 -6.55 -13.59
C LEU A 149 13.43 -5.79 -14.89
N LEU A 150 14.26 -4.75 -14.86
CA LEU A 150 14.62 -3.97 -16.04
C LEU A 150 15.36 -4.81 -17.09
N GLU A 151 16.21 -5.75 -16.67
CA GLU A 151 16.86 -6.69 -17.60
C GLU A 151 15.86 -7.63 -18.29
N ARG A 152 14.77 -7.99 -17.61
CA ARG A 152 13.73 -8.88 -18.16
C ARG A 152 12.75 -8.17 -19.10
N LEU A 153 12.61 -6.86 -18.95
CA LEU A 153 11.67 -6.04 -19.73
C LEU A 153 12.27 -5.52 -21.05
N LYS A 154 13.59 -5.69 -21.24
CA LYS A 154 14.33 -5.34 -22.46
C LYS A 154 14.39 -6.52 -23.43
#